data_AF-A0AAW9FFK4-F1
#
_entry.id   AF-A0AAW9FFK4-F1
#
_cell.length_a   1.000
_cell.length_b   1.000
_cell.length_c   1.000
_cell.angle_alpha   90.00
_cell.angle_beta   90.00
_cell.angle_gamma   90.00
#
_symmetry.space_group_name_H-M   'P 1'
#
loop_
_entity.id
_entity.type
_entity.pdbx_description
1 polymer ?
#
loop_
_entity_poly.entity_id
_entity_poly.type
_entity_poly.pdbx_seq_one_letter_code
_entity_poly.pdbx_strand_id
1 'polypeptide(L)'
;MSERRTSSSAIKRLFALSGGRCAFPGCHTDLMPGSGGTIAEVAHIEAHSPGGPRFNPAQESEDRQSLDNLLLLCPSHHALIDRDTSTYTAAVLKGMKIQHEAYIHQRIAGSFPLNHLEPIAATQLARQVDASAADFAIVTALPQELAAVLEYFPTLQKVIIGESRTYYQGIVVAHDGTTKYRVVVALLQRMGNVQAAAETAELIRHWMPRYVVMCGIAGGLHPGKQRLGDVVISTDVVYYELGKVRENGLERRPVSYMSDPLLIDRAMHMHLGSAWRARLPQRPDNCASSATVPAVHFAPVASGDKVIASQADVKSLILLHPKLAAVEMEGGGVAASAMAAARRIGFFMVRSICDFADDSKNDNWQKYAAHAAASFLSDFLSTRPVAPTEGPWAPSTLKDDEIDPKWVREVFFPKMCKTMNMEELCNFCFVLQVDTDDLTGSNKTAKIRDLLLRAERRGRLKEIVKAYEEFVKEEW
;
A
#
# COMPACT_ATOMS: atom_id res chain seq x y z
N MET A 1 35.04 12.21 38.21
CA MET A 1 35.72 11.26 37.30
C MET A 1 34.94 9.94 37.36
N SER A 2 34.63 9.34 36.20
CA SER A 2 33.77 8.15 35.99
C SER A 2 32.29 8.40 36.29
N GLU A 3 31.31 8.27 35.39
CA GLU A 3 31.06 7.21 34.40
C GLU A 3 30.51 7.79 33.08
N ARG A 4 31.39 8.11 32.12
CA ARG A 4 31.01 8.62 30.78
C ARG A 4 31.05 7.52 29.71
N ARG A 5 30.70 6.29 30.05
CA ARG A 5 30.76 5.20 29.07
C ARG A 5 29.49 4.37 29.17
N THR A 6 28.53 4.67 28.28
CA THR A 6 27.62 3.64 27.75
C THR A 6 28.45 2.40 27.48
N SER A 7 28.01 1.25 27.99
CA SER A 7 28.82 0.03 27.95
C SER A 7 29.27 -0.25 26.51
N SER A 8 30.51 -0.72 26.34
CA SER A 8 31.06 -1.00 25.01
C SER A 8 30.23 -2.05 24.26
N SER A 9 29.42 -2.87 24.95
CA SER A 9 28.49 -3.82 24.35
C SER A 9 27.20 -3.15 23.83
N ALA A 10 26.66 -2.16 24.55
CA ALA A 10 25.48 -1.41 24.11
C ALA A 10 25.77 -0.59 22.86
N ILE A 11 26.91 0.12 22.81
CA ILE A 11 27.29 0.85 21.59
C ILE A 11 27.46 -0.11 20.40
N LYS A 12 28.15 -1.24 20.58
CA LYS A 12 28.33 -2.24 19.50
C LYS A 12 26.99 -2.78 19.00
N ARG A 13 26.06 -3.09 19.90
CA ARG A 13 24.70 -3.52 19.56
C ARG A 13 23.93 -2.42 18.83
N LEU A 14 23.99 -1.18 19.28
CA LEU A 14 23.33 -0.05 18.63
C LEU A 14 23.83 0.14 17.19
N PHE A 15 25.15 0.07 16.97
CA PHE A 15 25.74 0.14 15.62
C PHE A 15 25.30 -1.03 14.73
N ALA A 16 25.23 -2.25 15.28
CA ALA A 16 24.75 -3.42 14.56
C ALA A 16 23.28 -3.29 14.15
N LEU A 17 22.41 -2.87 15.08
CA LEU A 17 20.99 -2.65 14.83
C LEU A 17 20.72 -1.48 13.87
N SER A 18 21.59 -0.45 13.90
CA SER A 18 21.50 0.72 13.02
C SER A 18 22.18 0.52 11.66
N GLY A 19 22.90 -0.61 11.46
CA GLY A 19 23.61 -0.94 10.23
C GLY A 19 24.62 0.12 9.78
N GLY A 20 25.19 0.88 10.71
CA GLY A 20 26.10 1.99 10.43
C GLY A 20 25.48 3.19 9.73
N ARG A 21 24.14 3.33 9.73
CA ARG A 21 23.42 4.42 9.04
C ARG A 21 22.68 5.32 10.02
N CYS A 22 22.50 6.57 9.61
CA CYS A 22 21.67 7.53 10.34
C CYS A 22 20.22 7.06 10.41
N ALA A 23 19.66 7.06 11.62
CA ALA A 23 18.27 6.68 11.89
C ALA A 23 17.22 7.76 11.56
N PHE A 24 17.64 8.87 10.96
CA PHE A 24 16.70 9.92 10.56
C PHE A 24 15.96 9.53 9.27
N PRO A 25 14.61 9.60 9.21
CA PRO A 25 13.84 9.23 8.02
C PRO A 25 14.32 9.93 6.75
N GLY A 26 14.58 9.16 5.69
CA GLY A 26 15.08 9.68 4.42
C GLY A 26 16.57 10.03 4.39
N CYS A 27 17.30 9.87 5.50
CA CYS A 27 18.75 10.03 5.52
C CYS A 27 19.44 8.70 5.19
N HIS A 28 20.40 8.75 4.25
CA HIS A 28 21.17 7.57 3.85
C HIS A 28 22.67 7.68 4.15
N THR A 29 23.07 8.68 4.94
CA THR A 29 24.47 8.92 5.31
C THR A 29 25.06 7.68 5.97
N ASP A 30 26.18 7.22 5.40
CA ASP A 30 27.04 6.22 6.01
C ASP A 30 27.81 6.86 7.15
N LEU A 31 27.64 6.34 8.37
CA LEU A 31 28.25 6.84 9.59
C LEU A 31 29.61 6.19 9.88
N MET A 32 30.02 5.24 9.04
CA MET A 32 31.34 4.61 9.06
C MET A 32 32.01 4.68 7.68
N PRO A 33 32.25 5.88 7.12
CA PRO A 33 32.83 6.03 5.80
C PRO A 33 34.32 5.63 5.79
N GLY A 34 34.59 4.36 5.53
CA GLY A 34 35.94 3.84 5.26
C GLY A 34 37.03 4.23 6.28
N SER A 35 38.26 4.39 5.82
CA SER A 35 39.50 4.57 6.60
C SER A 35 39.58 5.85 7.48
N GLY A 36 38.50 6.63 7.60
CA GLY A 36 38.43 7.91 8.32
C GLY A 36 37.85 7.87 9.73
N GLY A 37 37.41 6.72 10.24
CA GLY A 37 36.74 6.61 11.54
C GLY A 37 35.23 6.88 11.49
N THR A 38 34.55 6.75 12.62
CA THR A 38 33.09 6.94 12.68
C THR A 38 32.72 8.41 12.84
N ILE A 39 31.71 8.86 12.09
CA ILE A 39 31.08 10.18 12.24
C ILE A 39 29.73 10.08 12.97
N ALA A 40 29.43 8.91 13.56
CA ALA A 40 28.15 8.67 14.22
C ALA A 40 28.07 9.40 15.57
N GLU A 41 26.90 9.96 15.86
CA GLU A 41 26.56 10.49 17.16
C GLU A 41 25.45 9.65 17.78
N VAL A 42 25.59 9.35 19.08
CA VAL A 42 24.59 8.61 19.86
C VAL A 42 23.69 9.62 20.56
N ALA A 43 22.47 9.75 20.07
CA ALA A 43 21.44 10.58 20.69
C ALA A 43 20.67 9.77 21.74
N HIS A 44 20.35 10.41 22.87
CA HIS A 44 19.38 9.87 23.82
C HIS A 44 17.98 10.31 23.41
N ILE A 45 17.02 9.40 23.43
CA ILE A 45 15.63 9.72 23.13
C ILE A 45 15.04 10.56 24.27
N GLU A 46 15.18 10.10 25.49
CA GLU A 46 14.91 10.84 26.72
C GLU A 46 16.25 11.16 27.41
N ALA A 47 16.49 12.44 27.73
CA ALA A 47 17.77 12.88 28.26
C ALA A 47 18.12 12.24 29.61
N HIS A 48 19.42 12.01 29.81
CA HIS A 48 19.96 11.40 31.01
C HIS A 48 19.90 12.32 32.25
N SER A 49 19.99 13.65 32.06
CA SER A 49 20.11 14.64 33.13
C SER A 49 18.95 15.64 33.14
N PRO A 50 18.54 16.12 34.34
CA PRO A 50 17.57 17.20 34.45
C PRO A 50 18.00 18.42 33.62
N GLY A 51 17.08 18.95 32.80
CA GLY A 51 17.33 20.08 31.90
C GLY A 51 17.84 19.71 30.50
N GLY A 52 18.05 18.43 30.20
CA GLY A 52 18.37 17.97 28.85
C GLY A 52 17.13 17.83 27.93
N PRO A 53 17.33 17.68 26.61
CA PRO A 53 16.25 17.48 25.64
C PRO A 53 15.33 16.31 26.02
N ARG A 54 14.02 16.56 26.15
CA ARG A 54 13.00 15.54 26.48
C ARG A 54 13.27 14.77 27.80
N PHE A 55 13.84 15.43 28.81
CA PHE A 55 14.04 14.81 30.12
C PHE A 55 12.73 14.32 30.73
N ASN A 56 12.67 13.04 31.09
CA ASN A 56 11.53 12.43 31.78
C ASN A 56 11.88 12.15 33.25
N PRO A 57 11.29 12.88 34.22
CA PRO A 57 11.59 12.70 35.64
C PRO A 57 11.14 11.34 36.20
N ALA A 58 10.22 10.64 35.52
CA ALA A 58 9.73 9.32 35.92
C ALA A 58 10.59 8.15 35.40
N GLN A 59 11.61 8.41 34.58
CA GLN A 59 12.47 7.37 34.02
C GLN A 59 13.58 6.97 35.02
N GLU A 60 13.70 5.68 35.30
CA GLU A 60 14.74 5.15 36.19
C GLU A 60 16.15 5.30 35.58
N SER A 61 17.18 5.33 36.43
CA SER A 61 18.56 5.58 35.98
C SER A 61 19.10 4.50 35.04
N GLU A 62 18.62 3.26 35.18
CA GLU A 62 19.04 2.10 34.39
C GLU A 62 18.46 2.14 32.95
N ASP A 63 17.21 2.60 32.81
CA ASP A 63 16.53 2.78 31.51
C ASP A 63 17.16 3.86 30.64
N ARG A 64 17.85 4.83 31.26
CA ARG A 64 18.44 5.98 30.54
C ARG A 64 19.60 5.58 29.63
N GLN A 65 20.30 4.48 29.95
CA GLN A 65 21.40 3.93 29.15
C GLN A 65 21.00 2.66 28.39
N SER A 66 19.72 2.26 28.46
CA SER A 66 19.20 1.12 27.72
C SER A 66 19.32 1.35 26.22
N LEU A 67 19.50 0.26 25.47
CA LEU A 67 19.50 0.31 24.01
C LEU A 67 18.22 0.93 23.44
N ASP A 68 17.10 0.76 24.14
CA ASP A 68 15.78 1.25 23.76
C ASP A 68 15.70 2.77 23.83
N ASN A 69 16.55 3.41 24.63
CA ASN A 69 16.63 4.87 24.76
C ASN A 69 17.71 5.52 23.88
N LEU A 70 18.40 4.76 23.01
CA LEU A 70 19.50 5.28 22.19
C LEU A 70 19.19 5.24 20.69
N LEU A 71 19.62 6.29 19.98
CA LEU A 71 19.48 6.44 18.53
C LEU A 71 20.83 6.80 17.89
N LEU A 72 21.14 6.23 16.73
CA LEU A 72 22.36 6.53 15.98
C LEU A 72 22.09 7.54 14.86
N LEU A 73 22.72 8.71 14.89
CA LEU A 73 22.48 9.80 13.94
C LEU A 73 23.78 10.36 13.35
N CYS A 74 23.67 11.10 12.24
CA CYS A 74 24.76 11.96 11.77
C CYS A 74 24.74 13.29 12.54
N PRO A 75 25.85 14.05 12.55
CA PRO A 75 25.94 15.29 13.33
C PRO A 75 24.85 16.32 12.99
N SER A 76 24.47 16.41 11.72
CA SER A 76 23.42 17.33 11.26
C SER A 76 22.05 17.00 11.86
N HIS A 77 21.67 15.71 11.86
CA HIS A 77 20.35 15.30 12.37
C HIS A 77 20.32 15.20 13.89
N HIS A 78 21.45 14.85 14.53
CA HIS A 78 21.56 14.93 15.98
C HIS A 78 21.31 16.36 16.48
N ALA A 79 21.98 17.35 15.89
CA ALA A 79 21.78 18.75 16.23
C ALA A 79 20.35 19.25 15.97
N LEU A 80 19.70 18.75 14.92
CA LEU A 80 18.31 19.09 14.58
C LEU A 80 17.33 18.63 15.67
N ILE A 81 17.40 17.34 16.05
CA ILE A 81 16.44 16.77 17.00
C ILE A 81 16.59 17.38 18.41
N ASP A 82 17.79 17.79 18.79
CA ASP A 82 18.04 18.42 20.09
C ASP A 82 17.60 19.89 20.13
N ARG A 83 17.60 20.57 18.97
CA ARG A 83 17.15 21.97 18.88
C ARG A 83 15.62 22.08 18.85
N ASP A 84 14.93 21.14 18.23
CA ASP A 84 13.47 21.14 18.13
C ASP A 84 12.83 19.95 18.86
N THR A 85 12.82 20.02 20.18
CA THR A 85 12.22 19.00 21.05
C THR A 85 10.69 18.96 20.97
N SER A 86 10.06 19.99 20.40
CA SER A 86 8.61 20.09 20.26
C SER A 86 8.09 19.24 19.10
N THR A 87 8.80 19.25 17.97
CA THR A 87 8.51 18.37 16.82
C THR A 87 9.05 16.97 17.07
N TYR A 88 10.30 16.86 17.53
CA TYR A 88 10.96 15.59 17.80
C TYR A 88 10.77 15.20 19.26
N THR A 89 9.55 14.78 19.59
CA THR A 89 9.20 14.27 20.92
C THR A 89 9.79 12.87 21.16
N ALA A 90 9.83 12.42 22.43
CA ALA A 90 10.31 11.08 22.77
C ALA A 90 9.53 9.97 22.02
N ALA A 91 8.22 10.13 21.84
CA ALA A 91 7.40 9.18 21.10
C ALA A 91 7.78 9.12 19.60
N VAL A 92 8.06 10.28 19.00
CA VAL A 92 8.51 10.37 17.59
C VAL A 92 9.87 9.69 17.41
N LEU A 93 10.83 9.96 18.31
CA LEU A 93 12.15 9.35 18.24
C LEU A 93 12.13 7.82 18.50
N LYS A 94 11.25 7.34 19.40
CA LYS A 94 10.99 5.89 19.58
C LYS A 94 10.43 5.28 18.29
N GLY A 95 9.48 5.96 17.63
CA GLY A 95 8.97 5.55 16.33
C GLY A 95 10.04 5.49 15.24
N MET A 96 10.90 6.51 15.16
CA MET A 96 12.04 6.55 14.22
C MET A 96 13.02 5.39 14.45
N LYS A 97 13.33 5.08 15.73
CA LYS A 97 14.17 3.94 16.09
C LYS A 97 13.61 2.63 15.57
N ILE A 98 12.35 2.35 15.89
CA ILE A 98 11.67 1.10 15.50
C ILE A 98 11.66 0.95 13.97
N GLN A 99 11.32 2.03 13.25
CA GLN A 99 11.31 2.03 11.78
C GLN A 99 12.70 1.78 11.19
N HIS A 100 13.73 2.43 11.74
CA HIS A 100 15.11 2.28 11.26
C HIS A 100 15.66 0.88 11.50
N GLU A 101 15.49 0.34 12.71
CA GLU A 101 15.99 -1.00 13.04
C GLU A 101 15.26 -2.09 12.25
N ALA A 102 13.94 -1.93 12.04
CA ALA A 102 13.19 -2.83 11.15
C ALA A 102 13.71 -2.76 9.70
N TYR A 103 14.02 -1.56 9.20
CA TYR A 103 14.62 -1.36 7.88
C TYR A 103 15.99 -2.04 7.76
N ILE A 104 16.87 -1.88 8.76
CA ILE A 104 18.19 -2.53 8.76
C ILE A 104 18.06 -4.05 8.86
N HIS A 105 17.20 -4.54 9.75
CA HIS A 105 16.94 -5.97 9.92
C HIS A 105 16.48 -6.61 8.61
N GLN A 106 15.56 -5.98 7.88
CA GLN A 106 15.10 -6.46 6.58
C GLN A 106 16.22 -6.50 5.53
N ARG A 107 17.15 -5.53 5.55
CA ARG A 107 18.29 -5.52 4.62
C ARG A 107 19.33 -6.61 4.94
N ILE A 108 19.57 -6.88 6.22
CA ILE A 108 20.49 -7.94 6.65
C ILE A 108 19.86 -9.33 6.38
N ALA A 109 18.59 -9.53 6.75
CA ALA A 109 17.86 -10.79 6.53
C ALA A 109 17.65 -11.11 5.03
N GLY A 110 17.55 -10.09 4.17
CA GLY A 110 17.55 -10.27 2.72
C GLY A 110 18.86 -10.78 2.12
N SER A 111 19.92 -10.93 2.93
CA SER A 111 21.26 -11.34 2.48
C SER A 111 21.67 -12.75 2.92
N PHE A 112 21.01 -13.36 3.93
CA PHE A 112 21.23 -14.75 4.35
C PHE A 112 19.99 -15.29 5.09
N PRO A 113 19.57 -16.56 4.87
CA PRO A 113 18.45 -17.15 5.60
C PRO A 113 18.90 -17.61 6.99
N LEU A 114 18.27 -17.10 8.05
CA LEU A 114 18.44 -17.66 9.40
C LEU A 114 17.11 -18.19 9.91
N ASN A 115 17.03 -19.52 9.99
CA ASN A 115 16.11 -20.23 10.86
C ASN A 115 16.55 -20.03 12.32
N HIS A 116 15.54 -20.04 13.19
CA HIS A 116 15.60 -20.12 14.66
C HIS A 116 15.83 -18.80 15.41
N LEU A 117 14.70 -18.20 15.84
CA LEU A 117 14.40 -17.77 17.21
C LEU A 117 12.95 -17.24 17.22
N GLU A 118 12.04 -17.90 17.94
CA GLU A 118 10.65 -17.44 18.09
C GLU A 118 10.50 -16.28 19.09
N PRO A 119 9.57 -15.35 18.83
CA PRO A 119 8.73 -14.81 19.89
C PRO A 119 7.23 -14.89 19.51
N ILE A 120 6.51 -15.75 20.23
CA ILE A 120 5.09 -16.13 20.07
C ILE A 120 4.11 -14.94 20.16
N ALA A 121 4.52 -13.78 20.69
CA ALA A 121 3.67 -12.59 20.82
C ALA A 121 3.64 -11.69 19.56
N ALA A 122 4.72 -11.63 18.78
CA ALA A 122 4.74 -10.88 17.52
C ALA A 122 3.94 -11.59 16.42
N THR A 123 3.82 -12.92 16.52
CA THR A 123 3.15 -13.78 15.55
C THR A 123 1.64 -13.52 15.51
N GLN A 124 1.00 -13.11 16.60
CA GLN A 124 -0.45 -12.94 16.64
C GLN A 124 -0.92 -11.60 16.05
N LEU A 125 -0.12 -10.53 16.24
CA LEU A 125 -0.34 -9.24 15.58
C LEU A 125 0.12 -9.28 14.11
N ALA A 126 1.25 -9.92 13.80
CA ALA A 126 1.71 -10.11 12.42
C ALA A 126 0.76 -11.00 11.60
N ARG A 127 0.17 -12.06 12.20
CA ARG A 127 -0.85 -12.90 11.53
C ARG A 127 -2.14 -12.15 11.22
N GLN A 128 -2.52 -11.14 11.99
CA GLN A 128 -3.70 -10.31 11.69
C GLN A 128 -3.42 -9.28 10.60
N VAL A 129 -2.20 -8.75 10.52
CA VAL A 129 -1.76 -7.81 9.47
C VAL A 129 -1.58 -8.52 8.11
N ASP A 130 -1.26 -9.82 8.10
CA ASP A 130 -1.04 -10.59 6.86
C ASP A 130 -2.30 -11.24 6.28
N ALA A 131 -3.39 -11.30 7.06
CA ALA A 131 -4.62 -11.98 6.62
C ALA A 131 -5.35 -11.23 5.49
N SER A 132 -5.28 -9.90 5.46
CA SER A 132 -5.89 -9.07 4.39
C SER A 132 -4.90 -8.65 3.30
N ALA A 133 -3.62 -9.01 3.44
CA ALA A 133 -2.56 -8.59 2.53
C ALA A 133 -2.74 -9.20 1.13
N ALA A 134 -2.80 -8.35 0.11
CA ALA A 134 -2.83 -8.79 -1.29
C ALA A 134 -1.41 -9.05 -1.83
N ASP A 135 -1.28 -9.97 -2.78
CA ASP A 135 -0.06 -10.10 -3.56
C ASP A 135 0.02 -8.98 -4.59
N PHE A 136 -1.07 -8.78 -5.34
CA PHE A 136 -1.17 -7.78 -6.40
C PHE A 136 -2.37 -6.88 -6.22
N ALA A 137 -2.15 -5.58 -6.32
CA ALA A 137 -3.19 -4.58 -6.46
C ALA A 137 -3.16 -4.03 -7.89
N ILE A 138 -4.22 -4.25 -8.66
CA ILE A 138 -4.34 -3.77 -10.04
C ILE A 138 -5.14 -2.46 -10.03
N VAL A 139 -4.60 -1.42 -10.65
CA VAL A 139 -5.24 -0.12 -10.82
C VAL A 139 -5.60 0.08 -12.28
N THR A 140 -6.86 0.41 -12.53
CA THR A 140 -7.42 0.75 -13.84
C THR A 140 -7.96 2.17 -13.80
N ALA A 141 -7.83 2.93 -14.88
CA ALA A 141 -8.26 4.33 -14.96
C ALA A 141 -9.67 4.49 -15.52
N LEU A 142 -10.08 3.60 -16.45
CA LEU A 142 -11.34 3.71 -17.18
C LEU A 142 -12.27 2.51 -16.92
N PRO A 143 -13.61 2.70 -16.95
CA PRO A 143 -14.57 1.61 -16.79
C PRO A 143 -14.36 0.44 -17.77
N GLN A 144 -13.94 0.72 -19.00
CA GLN A 144 -13.65 -0.31 -20.00
C GLN A 144 -12.37 -1.10 -19.71
N GLU A 145 -11.38 -0.47 -19.07
CA GLU A 145 -10.16 -1.14 -18.63
C GLU A 145 -10.49 -2.07 -17.45
N LEU A 146 -11.28 -1.59 -16.49
CA LEU A 146 -11.81 -2.43 -15.42
C LEU A 146 -12.62 -3.60 -15.99
N ALA A 147 -13.54 -3.34 -16.92
CA ALA A 147 -14.37 -4.39 -17.53
C ALA A 147 -13.51 -5.48 -18.18
N ALA A 148 -12.48 -5.09 -18.95
CA ALA A 148 -11.54 -6.04 -19.54
C ALA A 148 -10.78 -6.83 -18.47
N VAL A 149 -10.27 -6.18 -17.42
CA VAL A 149 -9.61 -6.87 -16.29
C VAL A 149 -10.55 -7.90 -15.67
N LEU A 150 -11.79 -7.54 -15.33
CA LEU A 150 -12.73 -8.48 -14.70
C LEU A 150 -13.09 -9.68 -15.59
N GLU A 151 -13.09 -9.52 -16.92
CA GLU A 151 -13.30 -10.63 -17.87
C GLU A 151 -12.16 -11.65 -17.81
N TYR A 152 -10.91 -11.20 -17.66
CA TYR A 152 -9.73 -12.07 -17.56
C TYR A 152 -9.40 -12.52 -16.13
N PHE A 153 -10.13 -12.02 -15.13
CA PHE A 153 -10.04 -12.41 -13.72
C PHE A 153 -11.44 -12.73 -13.14
N PRO A 154 -12.12 -13.78 -13.64
CA PRO A 154 -13.53 -14.05 -13.33
C PRO A 154 -13.78 -14.48 -11.87
N THR A 155 -12.72 -14.82 -11.13
CA THR A 155 -12.80 -15.20 -9.72
C THR A 155 -12.89 -14.01 -8.77
N LEU A 156 -12.68 -12.78 -9.27
CA LEU A 156 -12.75 -11.58 -8.46
C LEU A 156 -14.20 -11.20 -8.17
N GLN A 157 -14.49 -10.90 -6.92
CA GLN A 157 -15.80 -10.50 -6.46
C GLN A 157 -15.80 -9.03 -6.04
N LYS A 158 -16.89 -8.33 -6.36
CA LYS A 158 -17.09 -6.95 -5.96
C LYS A 158 -17.17 -6.86 -4.43
N VAL A 159 -16.43 -5.92 -3.86
CA VAL A 159 -16.48 -5.57 -2.45
C VAL A 159 -16.58 -4.06 -2.29
N ILE A 160 -17.30 -3.63 -1.25
CA ILE A 160 -17.49 -2.21 -0.93
C ILE A 160 -16.83 -1.97 0.43
N ILE A 161 -15.98 -0.96 0.49
CA ILE A 161 -15.13 -0.62 1.63
C ILE A 161 -15.49 0.80 2.08
N GLY A 162 -16.02 0.92 3.30
CA GLY A 162 -16.60 2.16 3.83
C GLY A 162 -17.88 2.56 3.10
N GLU A 163 -18.22 3.85 3.12
CA GLU A 163 -19.49 4.35 2.54
C GLU A 163 -19.45 4.61 1.03
N SER A 164 -18.33 4.41 0.32
CA SER A 164 -18.24 4.89 -1.08
C SER A 164 -17.29 4.17 -2.03
N ARG A 165 -16.36 3.31 -1.57
CA ARG A 165 -15.33 2.78 -2.46
C ARG A 165 -15.61 1.34 -2.85
N THR A 166 -15.65 1.11 -4.16
CA THR A 166 -15.82 -0.21 -4.76
C THR A 166 -14.49 -0.76 -5.22
N TYR A 167 -14.22 -2.01 -4.85
CA TYR A 167 -13.07 -2.78 -5.30
C TYR A 167 -13.54 -4.15 -5.77
N TYR A 168 -12.65 -4.89 -6.41
CA TYR A 168 -12.88 -6.29 -6.74
C TYR A 168 -11.73 -7.11 -6.17
N GLN A 169 -12.03 -8.17 -5.44
CA GLN A 169 -11.00 -8.97 -4.81
C GLN A 169 -11.28 -10.46 -5.00
N GLY A 170 -10.23 -11.26 -5.20
CA GLY A 170 -10.36 -12.71 -5.31
C GLY A 170 -9.01 -13.41 -5.30
N ILE A 171 -9.07 -14.74 -5.40
CA ILE A 171 -7.90 -15.58 -5.59
C ILE A 171 -7.73 -15.86 -7.07
N VAL A 172 -6.53 -15.62 -7.59
CA VAL A 172 -6.11 -15.99 -8.95
C VAL A 172 -5.18 -17.20 -8.84
N VAL A 173 -5.55 -18.29 -9.50
CA VAL A 173 -4.78 -19.54 -9.49
C VAL A 173 -3.85 -19.57 -10.70
N ALA A 174 -2.58 -19.88 -10.48
CA ALA A 174 -1.60 -19.99 -11.57
C ALA A 174 -1.78 -21.29 -12.38
N HIS A 175 -1.05 -21.41 -13.50
CA HIS A 175 -1.13 -22.57 -14.41
C HIS A 175 -0.77 -23.91 -13.75
N ASP A 176 -0.02 -23.88 -12.65
CA ASP A 176 0.34 -25.08 -11.89
C ASP A 176 -0.81 -25.64 -11.02
N GLY A 177 -1.94 -24.92 -10.95
CA GLY A 177 -3.12 -25.27 -10.15
C GLY A 177 -2.94 -25.16 -8.63
N THR A 178 -1.75 -24.80 -8.15
CA THR A 178 -1.42 -24.80 -6.71
C THR A 178 -1.06 -23.43 -6.18
N THR A 179 -0.38 -22.60 -6.99
CA THR A 179 -0.03 -21.23 -6.64
C THR A 179 -1.27 -20.36 -6.69
N LYS A 180 -1.54 -19.66 -5.58
CA LYS A 180 -2.73 -18.80 -5.40
C LYS A 180 -2.28 -17.39 -5.05
N TYR A 181 -2.59 -16.43 -5.92
CA TYR A 181 -2.36 -15.02 -5.67
C TYR A 181 -3.63 -14.36 -5.14
N ARG A 182 -3.45 -13.53 -4.11
CA ARG A 182 -4.49 -12.64 -3.59
C ARG A 182 -4.46 -11.37 -4.41
N VAL A 183 -5.54 -11.09 -5.14
CA VAL A 183 -5.60 -9.96 -6.06
C VAL A 183 -6.73 -9.03 -5.66
N VAL A 184 -6.43 -7.74 -5.63
CA VAL A 184 -7.42 -6.65 -5.54
C VAL A 184 -7.34 -5.78 -6.79
N VAL A 185 -8.47 -5.27 -7.26
CA VAL A 185 -8.59 -4.39 -8.42
C VAL A 185 -9.37 -3.14 -8.02
N ALA A 186 -8.86 -1.98 -8.41
CA ALA A 186 -9.49 -0.69 -8.24
C ALA A 186 -9.72 0.01 -9.59
N LEU A 187 -10.84 0.71 -9.69
CA LEU A 187 -11.11 1.69 -10.73
C LEU A 187 -10.91 3.09 -10.14
N LEU A 188 -10.10 3.91 -10.80
CA LEU A 188 -9.95 5.31 -10.43
C LEU A 188 -11.26 6.08 -10.66
N GLN A 189 -11.63 6.92 -9.70
CA GLN A 189 -12.84 7.74 -9.79
C GLN A 189 -12.67 8.90 -10.77
N ARG A 190 -11.44 9.36 -10.97
CA ARG A 190 -11.08 10.41 -11.93
C ARG A 190 -9.71 10.11 -12.54
N MET A 191 -9.52 10.61 -13.77
CA MET A 191 -8.25 10.59 -14.48
C MET A 191 -7.24 11.57 -13.85
N GLY A 192 -5.96 11.38 -14.17
CA GLY A 192 -4.87 12.27 -13.75
C GLY A 192 -4.07 11.76 -12.55
N ASN A 193 -2.83 12.23 -12.44
CA ASN A 193 -1.84 11.66 -11.54
C ASN A 193 -2.14 11.92 -10.06
N VAL A 194 -2.70 13.08 -9.71
CA VAL A 194 -3.04 13.41 -8.32
C VAL A 194 -4.10 12.47 -7.76
N GLN A 195 -5.16 12.21 -8.54
CA GLN A 195 -6.21 11.30 -8.13
C GLN A 195 -5.68 9.86 -8.07
N ALA A 196 -4.93 9.45 -9.09
CA ALA A 196 -4.31 8.13 -9.14
C ALA A 196 -3.44 7.87 -7.90
N ALA A 197 -2.67 8.86 -7.45
CA ALA A 197 -1.87 8.75 -6.23
C ALA A 197 -2.72 8.60 -4.97
N ALA A 198 -3.74 9.45 -4.78
CA ALA A 198 -4.60 9.42 -3.59
C ALA A 198 -5.38 8.11 -3.46
N GLU A 199 -5.89 7.57 -4.57
CA GLU A 199 -6.61 6.31 -4.56
C GLU A 199 -5.70 5.10 -4.38
N THR A 200 -4.52 5.13 -5.00
CA THR A 200 -3.50 4.10 -4.80
C THR A 200 -3.01 4.08 -3.35
N ALA A 201 -2.87 5.23 -2.70
CA ALA A 201 -2.47 5.29 -1.29
C ALA A 201 -3.48 4.59 -0.38
N GLU A 202 -4.77 4.78 -0.63
CA GLU A 202 -5.84 4.09 0.13
C GLU A 202 -5.91 2.60 -0.17
N LEU A 203 -5.75 2.20 -1.43
CA LEU A 203 -5.60 0.79 -1.84
C LEU A 203 -4.42 0.14 -1.11
N ILE A 204 -3.29 0.85 -1.02
CA ILE A 204 -2.10 0.40 -0.30
C ILE A 204 -2.37 0.28 1.20
N ARG A 205 -3.03 1.28 1.79
CA ARG A 205 -3.38 1.31 3.22
C ARG A 205 -4.29 0.15 3.60
N HIS A 206 -5.23 -0.20 2.73
CA HIS A 206 -6.26 -1.19 3.06
C HIS A 206 -5.82 -2.64 2.81
N TRP A 207 -5.18 -2.91 1.66
CA TRP A 207 -4.79 -4.28 1.28
C TRP A 207 -3.32 -4.58 1.45
N MET A 208 -2.48 -3.60 1.79
CA MET A 208 -1.05 -3.80 1.91
C MET A 208 -0.46 -4.69 0.78
N PRO A 209 -0.71 -4.37 -0.50
CA PRO A 209 -0.30 -5.20 -1.63
C PRO A 209 1.22 -5.28 -1.77
N ARG A 210 1.80 -6.44 -2.07
CA ARG A 210 3.25 -6.53 -2.35
C ARG A 210 3.65 -5.83 -3.64
N TYR A 211 2.75 -5.87 -4.63
CA TYR A 211 2.94 -5.22 -5.93
C TYR A 211 1.71 -4.40 -6.31
N VAL A 212 1.92 -3.20 -6.83
CA VAL A 212 0.90 -2.39 -7.48
C VAL A 212 1.13 -2.43 -8.98
N VAL A 213 0.10 -2.80 -9.72
CA VAL A 213 0.12 -2.96 -11.18
C VAL A 213 -0.84 -1.96 -11.81
N MET A 214 -0.35 -1.07 -12.67
CA MET A 214 -1.22 -0.27 -13.52
C MET A 214 -1.54 -1.03 -14.80
N CYS A 215 -2.83 -1.25 -15.09
CA CYS A 215 -3.28 -1.97 -16.28
C CYS A 215 -4.26 -1.10 -17.07
N GLY A 216 -4.05 -0.95 -18.38
CA GLY A 216 -4.97 -0.18 -19.21
C GLY A 216 -4.45 0.15 -20.61
N ILE A 217 -4.95 1.23 -21.19
CA ILE A 217 -4.60 1.70 -22.53
C ILE A 217 -3.60 2.86 -22.48
N ALA A 218 -2.92 3.11 -23.58
CA ALA A 218 -2.05 4.26 -23.78
C ALA A 218 -2.04 4.70 -25.24
N GLY A 219 -1.57 5.93 -25.50
CA GLY A 219 -1.25 6.40 -26.85
C GLY A 219 0.19 6.03 -27.21
N GLY A 220 0.41 5.52 -28.42
CA GLY A 220 1.74 5.20 -28.93
C GLY A 220 2.45 6.45 -29.46
N LEU A 221 3.77 6.49 -29.37
CA LEU A 221 4.56 7.65 -29.83
C LEU A 221 5.32 7.38 -31.13
N HIS A 222 5.34 6.13 -31.60
CA HIS A 222 6.10 5.72 -32.77
C HIS A 222 5.28 4.81 -33.71
N PRO A 223 4.41 5.36 -34.59
CA PRO A 223 3.60 4.57 -35.53
C PRO A 223 4.41 3.72 -36.51
N GLY A 224 5.69 4.04 -36.75
CA GLY A 224 6.59 3.21 -37.56
C GLY A 224 7.24 2.03 -36.80
N LYS A 225 7.11 1.97 -35.47
CA LYS A 225 7.70 0.93 -34.61
C LYS A 225 6.66 0.13 -33.82
N GLN A 226 5.47 0.68 -33.68
CA GLN A 226 4.39 0.14 -32.87
C GLN A 226 3.13 0.05 -33.71
N ARG A 227 2.23 -0.86 -33.34
CA ARG A 227 0.90 -1.01 -33.94
C ARG A 227 -0.19 -0.85 -32.89
N LEU A 228 -1.39 -0.50 -33.35
CA LEU A 228 -2.57 -0.53 -32.49
C LEU A 228 -2.80 -1.97 -31.98
N GLY A 229 -3.00 -2.07 -30.67
CA GLY A 229 -3.11 -3.32 -29.94
C GLY A 229 -1.80 -3.90 -29.42
N ASP A 230 -0.64 -3.37 -29.79
CA ASP A 230 0.63 -3.78 -29.17
C ASP A 230 0.61 -3.50 -27.67
N VAL A 231 1.29 -4.33 -26.88
CA VAL A 231 1.42 -4.19 -25.43
C VAL A 231 2.75 -3.51 -25.11
N VAL A 232 2.74 -2.57 -24.17
CA VAL A 232 3.92 -1.89 -23.63
C VAL A 232 4.05 -2.23 -22.15
N ILE A 233 5.15 -2.87 -21.80
CA ILE A 233 5.58 -3.09 -20.42
C ILE A 233 6.53 -1.96 -20.05
N SER A 234 6.11 -1.14 -19.10
CA SER A 234 6.89 0.04 -18.74
C SER A 234 8.19 -0.37 -18.05
N THR A 235 9.35 0.04 -18.57
CA THR A 235 10.62 -0.06 -17.81
C THR A 235 10.65 0.94 -16.66
N ASP A 236 10.12 2.12 -16.94
CA ASP A 236 10.00 3.24 -16.02
C ASP A 236 8.91 4.20 -16.53
N VAL A 237 8.25 4.85 -15.58
CA VAL A 237 7.26 5.89 -15.87
C VAL A 237 7.93 7.24 -15.75
N VAL A 238 7.99 7.97 -16.86
CA VAL A 238 8.54 9.32 -16.94
C VAL A 238 7.41 10.32 -16.68
N TYR A 239 7.30 10.81 -15.45
CA TYR A 239 6.37 11.87 -15.10
C TYR A 239 6.91 13.22 -15.58
N TYR A 240 6.26 13.82 -16.59
CA TYR A 240 6.82 14.93 -17.37
C TYR A 240 6.26 16.34 -17.06
N GLU A 241 5.36 16.45 -16.09
CA GLU A 241 4.65 17.72 -15.80
C GLU A 241 5.45 18.69 -14.93
N LEU A 242 6.40 18.19 -14.13
CA LEU A 242 7.27 19.07 -13.34
C LEU A 242 8.15 19.92 -14.26
N GLY A 243 8.27 21.20 -13.95
CA GLY A 243 9.08 22.12 -14.72
C GLY A 243 9.10 23.53 -14.15
N LYS A 244 9.96 24.38 -14.72
CA LYS A 244 10.06 25.80 -14.40
C LYS A 244 9.64 26.63 -15.62
N VAL A 245 8.63 27.46 -15.45
CA VAL A 245 8.21 28.42 -16.48
C VAL A 245 9.19 29.59 -16.50
N ARG A 246 9.66 29.95 -17.69
CA ARG A 246 10.53 31.11 -17.98
C ARG A 246 9.95 31.91 -19.15
N GLU A 247 10.45 33.13 -19.35
CA GLU A 247 10.06 33.97 -20.49
C GLU A 247 10.29 33.28 -21.85
N ASN A 248 11.32 32.44 -21.95
CA ASN A 248 11.66 31.69 -23.17
C ASN A 248 11.01 30.29 -23.25
N GLY A 249 10.09 29.94 -22.34
CA GLY A 249 9.33 28.70 -22.38
C GLY A 249 9.39 27.86 -21.10
N LEU A 250 8.88 26.62 -21.20
CA LEU A 250 8.81 25.67 -20.10
C LEU A 250 10.08 24.79 -20.05
N GLU A 251 10.88 24.94 -18.99
CA GLU A 251 12.00 24.04 -18.67
C GLU A 251 11.47 22.82 -17.91
N ARG A 252 11.20 21.71 -18.62
CA ARG A 252 10.70 20.46 -18.01
C ARG A 252 11.77 19.77 -17.15
N ARG A 253 11.34 19.15 -16.06
CA ARG A 253 12.15 18.44 -15.06
C ARG A 253 11.51 17.09 -14.73
N PRO A 254 11.56 16.12 -15.66
CA PRO A 254 10.86 14.87 -15.50
C PRO A 254 11.43 14.06 -14.32
N VAL A 255 10.57 13.26 -13.71
CA VAL A 255 10.93 12.29 -12.68
C VAL A 255 10.60 10.90 -13.21
N SER A 256 11.57 9.99 -13.16
CA SER A 256 11.36 8.59 -13.56
C SER A 256 11.08 7.70 -12.35
N TYR A 257 10.02 6.91 -12.47
CA TYR A 257 9.65 5.89 -11.49
C TYR A 257 9.87 4.50 -12.09
N MET A 258 10.83 3.77 -11.54
CA MET A 258 11.23 2.47 -12.08
C MET A 258 10.19 1.39 -11.79
N SER A 259 9.93 0.53 -12.77
CA SER A 259 9.22 -0.72 -12.53
C SER A 259 10.08 -1.69 -11.71
N ASP A 260 9.43 -2.61 -11.01
CA ASP A 260 10.09 -3.63 -10.20
C ASP A 260 10.93 -4.55 -11.11
N PRO A 261 12.25 -4.65 -10.89
CA PRO A 261 13.14 -5.36 -11.80
C PRO A 261 12.84 -6.86 -11.88
N LEU A 262 12.28 -7.47 -10.82
CA LEU A 262 11.91 -8.88 -10.85
C LEU A 262 10.69 -9.09 -11.75
N LEU A 263 9.68 -8.22 -11.68
CA LEU A 263 8.51 -8.33 -12.57
C LEU A 263 8.88 -8.08 -14.03
N ILE A 264 9.83 -7.17 -14.30
CA ILE A 264 10.38 -6.95 -15.63
C ILE A 264 11.12 -8.19 -16.14
N ASP A 265 12.02 -8.78 -15.34
CA ASP A 265 12.72 -10.02 -15.69
C ASP A 265 11.73 -11.13 -16.07
N ARG A 266 10.69 -11.32 -15.25
CA ARG A 266 9.66 -12.34 -15.47
C ARG A 266 8.85 -12.09 -16.73
N ALA A 267 8.52 -10.82 -17.01
CA ALA A 267 7.79 -10.45 -18.22
C ALA A 267 8.65 -10.65 -19.48
N MET A 268 9.96 -10.38 -19.41
CA MET A 268 10.89 -10.59 -20.52
C MET A 268 11.06 -12.08 -20.86
N HIS A 269 11.01 -12.96 -19.85
CA HIS A 269 11.12 -14.41 -20.03
C HIS A 269 9.75 -15.10 -20.25
N MET A 270 8.67 -14.33 -20.33
CA MET A 270 7.36 -14.85 -20.73
C MET A 270 7.39 -15.21 -22.22
N HIS A 271 7.11 -16.48 -22.55
CA HIS A 271 7.28 -17.01 -23.91
C HIS A 271 6.55 -16.20 -25.00
N LEU A 272 7.21 -15.98 -26.15
CA LEU A 272 6.67 -15.21 -27.28
C LEU A 272 5.41 -15.85 -27.93
N GLY A 273 5.17 -17.14 -27.72
CA GLY A 273 3.94 -17.86 -28.11
C GLY A 273 2.84 -17.86 -27.03
N SER A 274 2.89 -16.92 -26.08
CA SER A 274 2.06 -16.91 -24.87
C SER A 274 0.55 -16.91 -25.12
N ALA A 275 -0.17 -17.64 -24.27
CA ALA A 275 -1.59 -17.96 -24.41
C ALA A 275 -2.50 -16.74 -24.42
N TRP A 276 -2.06 -15.61 -23.84
CA TRP A 276 -2.85 -14.38 -23.82
C TRP A 276 -3.28 -13.89 -25.21
N ARG A 277 -2.45 -14.09 -26.24
CA ARG A 277 -2.75 -13.67 -27.63
C ARG A 277 -3.93 -14.44 -28.22
N ALA A 278 -4.07 -15.71 -27.85
CA ALA A 278 -5.15 -16.56 -28.33
C ALA A 278 -6.52 -16.19 -27.73
N ARG A 279 -6.53 -15.43 -26.63
CA ARG A 279 -7.76 -15.00 -25.93
C ARG A 279 -8.22 -13.59 -26.31
N LEU A 280 -7.58 -12.96 -27.31
CA LEU A 280 -7.93 -11.61 -27.72
C LEU A 280 -9.21 -11.59 -28.58
N PRO A 281 -10.06 -10.56 -28.42
CA PRO A 281 -11.23 -10.39 -29.27
C PRO A 281 -10.83 -10.09 -30.72
N GLN A 282 -11.80 -10.06 -31.62
CA GLN A 282 -11.58 -9.60 -32.99
C GLN A 282 -11.09 -8.14 -33.01
N ARG A 283 -10.13 -7.86 -33.90
CA ARG A 283 -9.58 -6.52 -34.06
C ARG A 283 -10.61 -5.58 -34.71
N PRO A 284 -10.65 -4.27 -34.35
CA PRO A 284 -11.56 -3.30 -34.95
C PRO A 284 -11.37 -3.06 -36.45
N ASP A 285 -10.17 -3.33 -36.97
CA ASP A 285 -9.83 -3.22 -38.40
C ASP A 285 -10.27 -4.44 -39.22
N ASN A 286 -10.90 -5.44 -38.59
CA ASN A 286 -11.27 -6.73 -39.19
C ASN A 286 -10.10 -7.53 -39.76
N CYS A 287 -8.85 -7.16 -39.45
CA CYS A 287 -7.70 -7.99 -39.79
C CYS A 287 -7.74 -9.28 -38.98
N ALA A 288 -7.45 -10.42 -39.64
CA ALA A 288 -7.35 -11.70 -38.94
C ALA A 288 -6.28 -11.61 -37.84
N SER A 289 -6.57 -12.14 -36.64
CA SER A 289 -5.63 -12.13 -35.52
C SER A 289 -4.30 -12.83 -35.84
N SER A 290 -4.34 -13.83 -36.74
CA SER A 290 -3.16 -14.51 -37.28
C SER A 290 -2.31 -13.66 -38.22
N ALA A 291 -2.87 -12.61 -38.83
CA ALA A 291 -2.17 -11.73 -39.76
C ALA A 291 -1.32 -10.66 -39.04
N THR A 292 -1.72 -10.26 -37.82
CA THR A 292 -0.99 -9.26 -37.02
C THR A 292 -1.05 -9.61 -35.54
N VAL A 293 -0.10 -10.42 -35.08
CA VAL A 293 0.06 -10.74 -33.67
C VAL A 293 0.58 -9.51 -32.92
N PRO A 294 -0.08 -9.05 -31.84
CA PRO A 294 0.40 -7.94 -31.02
C PRO A 294 1.81 -8.19 -30.49
N ALA A 295 2.70 -7.22 -30.67
CA ALA A 295 4.04 -7.24 -30.10
C ALA A 295 4.01 -6.81 -28.63
N VAL A 296 5.08 -7.15 -27.90
CA VAL A 296 5.33 -6.67 -26.53
C VAL A 296 6.58 -5.81 -26.57
N HIS A 297 6.47 -4.57 -26.12
CA HIS A 297 7.56 -3.59 -26.08
C HIS A 297 7.94 -3.32 -24.63
N PHE A 298 9.24 -3.41 -24.32
CA PHE A 298 9.77 -3.01 -23.02
C PHE A 298 10.41 -1.64 -23.16
N ALA A 299 9.73 -0.62 -22.66
CA ALA A 299 10.16 0.76 -22.88
C ALA A 299 9.57 1.74 -21.85
N PRO A 300 10.19 2.92 -21.68
CA PRO A 300 9.64 3.97 -20.84
C PRO A 300 8.27 4.46 -21.33
N VAL A 301 7.39 4.80 -20.39
CA VAL A 301 6.06 5.36 -20.65
C VAL A 301 5.95 6.75 -20.01
N ALA A 302 5.45 7.73 -20.76
CA ALA A 302 5.26 9.09 -20.29
C ALA A 302 3.93 9.20 -19.53
N SER A 303 3.95 9.80 -18.33
CA SER A 303 2.74 10.14 -17.57
C SER A 303 2.61 11.65 -17.39
N GLY A 304 1.44 12.20 -17.66
CA GLY A 304 1.12 13.59 -17.36
C GLY A 304 -0.37 13.82 -17.18
N ASP A 305 -0.81 15.06 -17.06
CA ASP A 305 -2.21 15.37 -16.75
C ASP A 305 -2.99 15.85 -17.99
N LYS A 306 -2.35 15.79 -19.16
CA LYS A 306 -2.89 16.24 -20.44
C LYS A 306 -3.11 15.04 -21.36
N VAL A 307 -4.26 15.05 -22.04
CA VAL A 307 -4.45 14.21 -23.22
C VAL A 307 -3.57 14.78 -24.33
N ILE A 308 -2.60 14.00 -24.80
CA ILE A 308 -1.77 14.37 -25.94
C ILE A 308 -2.52 14.02 -27.22
N ALA A 309 -2.75 15.03 -28.06
CA ALA A 309 -3.50 14.90 -29.30
C ALA A 309 -2.83 15.65 -30.47
N SER A 310 -1.56 16.03 -30.35
CA SER A 310 -0.84 16.78 -31.39
C SER A 310 0.54 16.18 -31.67
N GLN A 311 0.92 16.16 -32.95
CA GLN A 311 2.25 15.70 -33.38
C GLN A 311 3.39 16.57 -32.82
N ALA A 312 3.13 17.86 -32.53
CA ALA A 312 4.10 18.76 -31.93
C ALA A 312 4.39 18.38 -30.46
N ASP A 313 3.36 18.02 -29.70
CA ASP A 313 3.50 17.58 -28.32
C ASP A 313 4.14 16.19 -28.23
N VAL A 314 3.77 15.27 -29.12
CA VAL A 314 4.45 13.96 -29.26
C VAL A 314 5.95 14.15 -29.51
N LYS A 315 6.33 15.01 -30.46
CA LYS A 315 7.73 15.34 -30.73
C LYS A 315 8.43 15.94 -29.50
N SER A 316 7.75 16.80 -28.76
CA SER A 316 8.29 17.42 -27.54
C SER A 316 8.56 16.38 -26.45
N LEU A 317 7.68 15.39 -26.29
CA LEU A 317 7.91 14.26 -25.37
C LEU A 317 9.07 13.39 -25.82
N ILE A 318 9.16 13.04 -27.11
CA ILE A 318 10.28 12.26 -27.65
C ILE A 318 11.61 13.01 -27.47
N LEU A 319 11.64 14.33 -27.68
CA LEU A 319 12.84 15.14 -27.42
C LEU A 319 13.22 15.15 -25.93
N LEU A 320 12.23 15.16 -25.03
CA LEU A 320 12.47 15.08 -23.59
C LEU A 320 13.08 13.73 -23.20
N HIS A 321 12.61 12.63 -23.79
CA HIS A 321 13.12 11.30 -23.51
C HIS A 321 13.01 10.38 -24.76
N PRO A 322 14.09 10.24 -25.57
CA PRO A 322 14.04 9.62 -26.91
C PRO A 322 13.61 8.16 -26.98
N LYS A 323 13.58 7.45 -25.85
CA LYS A 323 13.17 6.05 -25.76
C LYS A 323 11.70 5.87 -25.38
N LEU A 324 10.95 6.95 -25.13
CA LEU A 324 9.53 6.86 -24.77
C LEU A 324 8.74 6.12 -25.84
N ALA A 325 7.99 5.10 -25.43
CA ALA A 325 7.17 4.31 -26.33
C ALA A 325 5.70 4.71 -26.31
N ALA A 326 5.20 5.15 -25.15
CA ALA A 326 3.78 5.45 -24.99
C ALA A 326 3.57 6.64 -24.04
N VAL A 327 2.35 7.18 -24.06
CA VAL A 327 1.88 8.23 -23.15
C VAL A 327 0.51 7.89 -22.57
N GLU A 328 0.35 8.14 -21.27
CA GLU A 328 -0.88 7.94 -20.49
C GLU A 328 -0.98 9.00 -19.37
N MET A 329 -1.98 8.89 -18.48
CA MET A 329 -2.36 9.99 -17.58
C MET A 329 -2.32 9.69 -16.06
N GLU A 330 -1.96 8.47 -15.64
CA GLU A 330 -2.13 8.07 -14.23
C GLU A 330 -0.90 7.41 -13.62
N GLY A 331 -0.03 6.83 -14.44
CA GLY A 331 1.06 5.96 -14.02
C GLY A 331 2.05 6.64 -13.08
N GLY A 332 2.31 7.93 -13.29
CA GLY A 332 3.18 8.72 -12.43
C GLY A 332 2.66 8.79 -10.99
N GLY A 333 1.35 9.01 -10.83
CA GLY A 333 0.69 9.04 -9.53
C GLY A 333 0.67 7.68 -8.83
N VAL A 334 0.30 6.62 -9.55
CA VAL A 334 0.30 5.25 -9.03
C VAL A 334 1.70 4.85 -8.56
N ALA A 335 2.72 5.08 -9.40
CA ALA A 335 4.10 4.75 -9.09
C ALA A 335 4.65 5.57 -7.92
N ALA A 336 4.37 6.89 -7.89
CA ALA A 336 4.75 7.75 -6.78
C ALA A 336 4.16 7.26 -5.45
N SER A 337 2.88 6.86 -5.43
CA SER A 337 2.24 6.33 -4.23
C SER A 337 2.84 4.99 -3.79
N ALA A 338 3.18 4.10 -4.73
CA ALA A 338 3.83 2.84 -4.40
C ALA A 338 5.22 3.05 -3.79
N MET A 339 6.01 3.98 -4.33
CA MET A 339 7.35 4.28 -3.82
C MET A 339 7.34 5.04 -2.48
N ALA A 340 6.33 5.87 -2.23
CA ALA A 340 6.18 6.62 -0.99
C ALA A 340 5.65 5.77 0.18
N ALA A 341 5.20 4.54 -0.07
CA ALA A 341 4.66 3.67 0.95
C ALA A 341 5.71 3.30 2.02
N ALA A 342 5.27 3.17 3.27
CA ALA A 342 6.15 2.86 4.41
C ALA A 342 6.85 1.50 4.27
N ARG A 343 6.27 0.57 3.52
CA ARG A 343 6.90 -0.69 3.12
C ARG A 343 7.22 -0.65 1.64
N ARG A 344 8.27 -1.37 1.23
CA ARG A 344 8.62 -1.51 -0.19
C ARG A 344 7.47 -2.20 -0.94
N ILE A 345 6.89 -1.49 -1.90
CA ILE A 345 5.88 -2.02 -2.82
C ILE A 345 6.50 -1.99 -4.22
N GLY A 346 6.48 -3.14 -4.89
CA GLY A 346 6.94 -3.21 -6.28
C GLY A 346 5.91 -2.56 -7.20
N PHE A 347 6.35 -1.77 -8.16
CA PHE A 347 5.50 -1.16 -9.18
C PHE A 347 5.63 -1.90 -10.51
N PHE A 348 4.55 -2.07 -11.25
CA PHE A 348 4.58 -2.63 -12.59
C PHE A 348 3.49 -1.98 -13.44
N MET A 349 3.72 -1.84 -14.74
CA MET A 349 2.71 -1.25 -15.63
C MET A 349 2.63 -2.02 -16.94
N VAL A 350 1.40 -2.39 -17.29
CA VAL A 350 1.02 -3.03 -18.54
C VAL A 350 0.03 -2.12 -19.26
N ARG A 351 0.46 -1.50 -20.35
CA ARG A 351 -0.41 -0.70 -21.23
C ARG A 351 -0.55 -1.36 -22.58
N SER A 352 -1.59 -1.00 -23.33
CA SER A 352 -1.70 -1.35 -24.76
C SER A 352 -2.07 -0.14 -25.60
N ILE A 353 -1.50 -0.08 -26.81
CA ILE A 353 -1.63 1.06 -27.71
C ILE A 353 -3.04 1.11 -28.31
N CYS A 354 -3.79 2.17 -28.01
CA CYS A 354 -5.14 2.40 -28.55
C CYS A 354 -5.23 3.53 -29.59
N ASP A 355 -4.25 4.43 -29.62
CA ASP A 355 -4.13 5.52 -30.59
C ASP A 355 -2.64 5.91 -30.73
N PHE A 356 -2.34 6.93 -31.55
CA PHE A 356 -0.97 7.47 -31.69
C PHE A 356 -0.85 8.93 -31.22
N ALA A 357 -1.71 9.35 -30.28
CA ALA A 357 -1.70 10.67 -29.66
C ALA A 357 -1.69 11.84 -30.68
N ASP A 358 -2.41 11.66 -31.79
CA ASP A 358 -2.48 12.60 -32.91
C ASP A 358 -3.90 13.12 -33.14
N ASP A 359 -4.04 14.06 -34.09
CA ASP A 359 -5.31 14.73 -34.41
C ASP A 359 -6.37 13.78 -35.03
N SER A 360 -6.01 12.52 -35.35
CA SER A 360 -6.89 11.51 -35.96
C SER A 360 -7.49 10.51 -34.95
N LYS A 361 -7.31 10.79 -33.65
CA LYS A 361 -7.77 9.94 -32.55
C LYS A 361 -9.25 9.56 -32.66
N ASN A 362 -9.52 8.27 -32.51
CA ASN A 362 -10.86 7.72 -32.31
C ASN A 362 -10.81 6.60 -31.26
N ASP A 363 -11.97 6.26 -30.70
CA ASP A 363 -12.05 5.36 -29.54
C ASP A 363 -12.22 3.88 -29.93
N ASN A 364 -12.19 3.55 -31.22
CA ASN A 364 -12.51 2.21 -31.74
C ASN A 364 -11.55 1.12 -31.21
N TRP A 365 -10.31 1.49 -30.93
CA TRP A 365 -9.26 0.57 -30.48
C TRP A 365 -9.18 0.44 -28.96
N GLN A 366 -9.84 1.31 -28.19
CA GLN A 366 -9.71 1.32 -26.73
C GLN A 366 -10.16 0.00 -26.12
N LYS A 367 -11.28 -0.56 -26.59
CA LYS A 367 -11.75 -1.87 -26.13
C LYS A 367 -10.73 -2.97 -26.43
N TYR A 368 -10.26 -3.07 -27.67
CA TYR A 368 -9.28 -4.11 -28.04
C TYR A 368 -7.98 -3.98 -27.22
N ALA A 369 -7.46 -2.77 -27.07
CA ALA A 369 -6.25 -2.50 -26.30
C ALA A 369 -6.43 -2.83 -24.81
N ALA A 370 -7.58 -2.49 -24.21
CA ALA A 370 -7.89 -2.85 -22.83
C ALA A 370 -7.85 -4.38 -22.63
N HIS A 371 -8.45 -5.14 -23.54
CA HIS A 371 -8.39 -6.60 -23.53
C HIS A 371 -6.96 -7.13 -23.75
N ALA A 372 -6.16 -6.50 -24.61
CA ALA A 372 -4.77 -6.89 -24.84
C ALA A 372 -3.92 -6.75 -23.57
N ALA A 373 -4.02 -5.62 -22.88
CA ALA A 373 -3.33 -5.38 -21.61
C ALA A 373 -3.80 -6.35 -20.51
N ALA A 374 -5.11 -6.51 -20.34
CA ALA A 374 -5.70 -7.38 -19.32
C ALA A 374 -5.39 -8.88 -19.57
N SER A 375 -5.50 -9.34 -20.82
CA SER A 375 -5.17 -10.72 -21.20
C SER A 375 -3.70 -11.02 -20.94
N PHE A 376 -2.80 -10.10 -21.31
CA PHE A 376 -1.37 -10.23 -21.02
C PHE A 376 -1.13 -10.35 -19.51
N LEU A 377 -1.70 -9.44 -18.71
CA LEU A 377 -1.52 -9.43 -17.26
C LEU A 377 -2.05 -10.72 -16.60
N SER A 378 -3.21 -11.22 -17.05
CA SER A 378 -3.78 -12.47 -16.56
C SER A 378 -2.87 -13.68 -16.84
N ASP A 379 -2.35 -13.79 -18.06
CA ASP A 379 -1.41 -14.87 -18.40
C ASP A 379 -0.07 -14.70 -17.66
N PHE A 380 0.43 -13.47 -17.52
CA PHE A 380 1.63 -13.15 -16.76
C PHE A 380 1.52 -13.62 -15.31
N LEU A 381 0.44 -13.28 -14.60
CA LEU A 381 0.21 -13.76 -13.24
C LEU A 381 0.10 -15.29 -13.19
N SER A 382 -0.44 -15.91 -14.24
CA SER A 382 -0.55 -17.37 -14.33
C SER A 382 0.80 -18.08 -14.52
N THR A 383 1.86 -17.38 -14.94
CA THR A 383 3.23 -17.93 -15.08
C THR A 383 4.04 -17.99 -13.78
N ARG A 384 3.44 -17.58 -12.66
CA ARG A 384 4.09 -17.50 -11.34
C ARG A 384 5.27 -16.52 -11.30
N PRO A 385 5.07 -15.22 -11.56
CA PRO A 385 6.18 -14.28 -11.63
C PRO A 385 6.94 -14.17 -10.30
N VAL A 386 6.27 -14.40 -9.17
CA VAL A 386 6.83 -14.29 -7.80
C VAL A 386 6.25 -15.35 -6.88
N ALA A 387 6.89 -15.68 -5.76
CA ALA A 387 6.24 -16.52 -4.74
C ALA A 387 5.01 -15.79 -4.16
N PRO A 388 3.85 -16.45 -3.93
CA PRO A 388 2.68 -15.85 -3.31
C PRO A 388 2.86 -15.69 -1.79
N THR A 389 2.04 -14.85 -1.16
CA THR A 389 1.92 -14.77 0.30
C THR A 389 1.30 -16.06 0.85
N GLU A 390 1.89 -16.62 1.91
CA GLU A 390 1.42 -17.85 2.56
C GLU A 390 0.26 -17.62 3.53
N GLY A 391 -0.49 -18.68 3.86
CA GLY A 391 -1.59 -18.66 4.84
C GLY A 391 -2.98 -18.31 4.27
N PRO A 392 -4.03 -18.39 5.09
CA PRO A 392 -5.40 -18.09 4.67
C PRO A 392 -5.55 -16.60 4.35
N TRP A 393 -6.16 -16.28 3.20
CA TRP A 393 -6.59 -14.93 2.89
C TRP A 393 -7.96 -14.69 3.54
N ALA A 394 -7.99 -13.83 4.55
CA ALA A 394 -9.26 -13.26 4.96
C ALA A 394 -9.64 -12.26 3.86
N PRO A 395 -10.79 -12.43 3.18
CA PRO A 395 -11.30 -11.37 2.32
C PRO A 395 -11.24 -10.09 3.14
N SER A 396 -10.73 -8.99 2.57
CA SER A 396 -10.94 -7.69 3.22
C SER A 396 -12.43 -7.41 3.14
N THR A 397 -13.16 -7.94 4.09
CA THR A 397 -14.20 -7.17 4.67
C THR A 397 -13.40 -6.13 5.47
N LEU A 398 -13.46 -4.84 5.07
CA LEU A 398 -13.77 -3.92 6.15
C LEU A 398 -15.03 -4.52 6.72
N LYS A 399 -14.86 -5.15 7.88
CA LYS A 399 -15.91 -5.87 8.52
C LYS A 399 -17.16 -5.01 8.50
N ASP A 400 -18.28 -5.67 8.34
CA ASP A 400 -19.57 -5.36 8.94
C ASP A 400 -19.43 -5.03 10.46
N ASP A 401 -18.61 -4.04 10.82
CA ASP A 401 -18.25 -3.72 12.20
C ASP A 401 -19.02 -2.53 12.75
N GLU A 402 -19.79 -1.83 11.91
CA GLU A 402 -20.92 -1.07 12.42
C GLU A 402 -22.13 -1.99 12.48
N ILE A 403 -22.51 -2.34 13.71
CA ILE A 403 -23.82 -2.91 13.94
C ILE A 403 -24.85 -1.86 13.54
N ASP A 404 -25.65 -2.18 12.52
CA ASP A 404 -26.73 -1.31 12.02
C ASP A 404 -27.60 -0.83 13.20
N PRO A 405 -27.61 0.49 13.51
CA PRO A 405 -28.42 1.03 14.59
C PRO A 405 -29.91 0.72 14.46
N LYS A 406 -30.39 0.53 13.22
CA LYS A 406 -31.76 0.11 12.97
C LYS A 406 -32.00 -1.32 13.46
N TRP A 407 -31.12 -2.27 13.13
CA TRP A 407 -31.17 -3.63 13.67
C TRP A 407 -31.06 -3.65 15.20
N VAL A 408 -30.22 -2.80 15.80
CA VAL A 408 -30.13 -2.68 17.27
C VAL A 408 -31.47 -2.29 17.87
N ARG A 409 -32.14 -1.29 17.31
CA ARG A 409 -33.43 -0.79 17.80
C ARG A 409 -34.57 -1.78 17.57
N GLU A 410 -34.61 -2.42 16.41
CA GLU A 410 -35.76 -3.23 15.98
C GLU A 410 -35.64 -4.70 16.39
N VAL A 411 -34.44 -5.22 16.58
CA VAL A 411 -34.20 -6.66 16.82
C VAL A 411 -33.46 -6.91 18.13
N PHE A 412 -32.30 -6.27 18.33
CA PHE A 412 -31.45 -6.56 19.48
C PHE A 412 -32.02 -6.04 20.80
N PHE A 413 -32.53 -4.81 20.83
CA PHE A 413 -33.13 -4.20 22.01
C PHE A 413 -34.35 -4.99 22.55
N PRO A 414 -35.33 -5.38 21.71
CA PRO A 414 -36.42 -6.26 22.16
C PRO A 414 -35.92 -7.62 22.66
N LYS A 415 -34.89 -8.18 22.03
CA LYS A 415 -34.27 -9.45 22.44
C LYS A 415 -33.71 -9.33 23.87
N MET A 416 -32.84 -8.36 24.14
CA MET A 416 -32.28 -8.12 25.48
C MET A 416 -33.37 -7.86 26.53
N CYS A 417 -34.39 -7.08 26.19
CA CYS A 417 -35.49 -6.79 27.11
C CYS A 417 -36.30 -8.04 27.48
N LYS A 418 -36.35 -9.04 26.60
CA LYS A 418 -37.08 -10.29 26.82
C LYS A 418 -36.25 -11.32 27.60
N THR A 419 -34.95 -11.38 27.33
CA THR A 419 -34.05 -12.41 27.86
C THR A 419 -33.46 -12.07 29.21
N MET A 420 -33.28 -10.79 29.52
CA MET A 420 -32.64 -10.37 30.76
C MET A 420 -33.69 -9.96 31.79
N ASN A 421 -33.49 -10.30 33.06
CA ASN A 421 -34.15 -9.71 34.21
C ASN A 421 -33.32 -8.53 34.78
N MET A 422 -33.75 -7.91 35.89
CA MET A 422 -33.06 -6.73 36.43
C MET A 422 -31.71 -7.09 37.10
N GLU A 423 -31.60 -8.26 37.71
CA GLU A 423 -30.38 -8.76 38.34
C GLU A 423 -29.33 -9.15 37.27
N GLU A 424 -29.75 -9.87 36.23
CA GLU A 424 -28.90 -10.19 35.06
C GLU A 424 -28.40 -8.93 34.35
N LEU A 425 -29.23 -7.88 34.26
CA LEU A 425 -28.80 -6.59 33.72
C LEU A 425 -27.71 -5.94 34.58
N CYS A 426 -27.83 -5.99 35.91
CA CYS A 426 -26.78 -5.47 36.81
C CYS A 426 -25.46 -6.23 36.64
N ASN A 427 -25.51 -7.56 36.57
CA ASN A 427 -24.34 -8.41 36.35
C ASN A 427 -23.68 -8.13 35.00
N PHE A 428 -24.49 -7.99 33.95
CA PHE A 428 -24.00 -7.63 32.63
C PHE A 428 -23.35 -6.25 32.58
N CYS A 429 -23.97 -5.25 33.23
CA CYS A 429 -23.37 -3.92 33.37
C CYS A 429 -22.05 -3.96 34.15
N PHE A 430 -21.94 -4.79 35.18
CA PHE A 430 -20.69 -5.00 35.92
C PHE A 430 -19.57 -5.56 35.03
N VAL A 431 -19.86 -6.57 34.19
CA VAL A 431 -18.90 -7.10 33.19
C VAL A 431 -18.42 -6.00 32.23
N LEU A 432 -19.31 -5.09 31.86
CA LEU A 432 -19.00 -3.95 31.00
C LEU A 432 -18.33 -2.78 31.73
N GLN A 433 -18.09 -2.88 33.04
CA GLN A 433 -17.59 -1.80 33.89
C GLN A 433 -18.46 -0.54 33.82
N VAL A 434 -19.78 -0.73 33.74
CA VAL A 434 -20.79 0.34 33.76
C VAL A 434 -21.55 0.24 35.07
N ASP A 435 -21.56 1.32 35.85
CA ASP A 435 -22.43 1.39 37.02
C ASP A 435 -23.90 1.44 36.55
N THR A 436 -24.72 0.53 37.08
CA THR A 436 -26.13 0.44 36.68
C THR A 436 -26.93 1.64 37.20
N ASP A 437 -26.49 2.27 38.30
CA ASP A 437 -27.13 3.46 38.86
C ASP A 437 -26.89 4.71 38.01
N ASP A 438 -25.79 4.74 37.23
CA ASP A 438 -25.51 5.80 36.25
C ASP A 438 -26.43 5.75 35.03
N LEU A 439 -27.16 4.64 34.80
CA LEU A 439 -28.11 4.50 33.69
C LEU A 439 -29.47 5.13 34.03
N THR A 440 -29.97 5.96 33.12
CA THR A 440 -31.23 6.68 33.29
C THR A 440 -32.45 5.76 33.18
N GLY A 441 -33.51 6.11 33.94
CA GLY A 441 -34.79 5.41 33.95
C GLY A 441 -34.98 4.49 35.17
N SER A 442 -36.24 4.31 35.57
CA SER A 442 -36.64 3.59 36.79
C SER A 442 -36.88 2.10 36.61
N ASN A 443 -36.79 1.59 35.38
CA ASN A 443 -37.05 0.18 35.06
C ASN A 443 -36.02 -0.41 34.09
N LYS A 444 -35.94 -1.74 34.06
CA LYS A 444 -35.02 -2.53 33.24
C LYS A 444 -34.97 -2.07 31.78
N THR A 445 -36.14 -1.94 31.13
CA THR A 445 -36.25 -1.57 29.73
C THR A 445 -35.68 -0.18 29.44
N ALA A 446 -35.90 0.79 30.35
CA ALA A 446 -35.34 2.13 30.22
C ALA A 446 -33.81 2.11 30.38
N LYS A 447 -33.28 1.35 31.34
CA LYS A 447 -31.83 1.21 31.57
C LYS A 447 -31.12 0.52 30.39
N ILE A 448 -31.69 -0.55 29.83
CA ILE A 448 -31.16 -1.20 28.60
C ILE A 448 -31.12 -0.20 27.44
N ARG A 449 -32.17 0.63 27.30
CA ARG A 449 -32.22 1.65 26.24
C ARG A 449 -31.10 2.69 26.39
N ASP A 450 -30.89 3.22 27.59
CA ASP A 450 -29.84 4.20 27.84
C ASP A 450 -28.44 3.61 27.63
N LEU A 451 -28.21 2.36 28.04
CA LEU A 451 -26.97 1.63 27.78
C LEU A 451 -26.64 1.56 26.28
N LEU A 452 -27.61 1.13 25.46
CA LEU A 452 -27.43 1.01 24.01
C LEU A 452 -27.25 2.37 23.34
N LEU A 453 -27.97 3.42 23.76
CA LEU A 453 -27.80 4.78 23.25
C LEU A 453 -26.42 5.36 23.58
N ARG A 454 -25.89 5.10 24.79
CA ARG A 454 -24.53 5.50 25.17
C ARG A 454 -23.49 4.76 24.36
N ALA A 455 -23.70 3.47 24.09
CA ALA A 455 -22.81 2.67 23.26
C ALA A 455 -22.83 3.14 21.80
N GLU A 456 -24.00 3.47 21.25
CA GLU A 456 -24.16 4.06 19.90
C GLU A 456 -23.37 5.36 19.77
N ARG A 457 -23.56 6.32 20.71
CA ARG A 457 -22.82 7.59 20.70
C ARG A 457 -21.30 7.45 20.80
N ARG A 458 -20.80 6.35 21.36
CA ARG A 458 -19.37 6.09 21.55
C ARG A 458 -18.79 5.12 20.52
N GLY A 459 -19.58 4.66 19.54
CA GLY A 459 -19.14 3.67 18.56
C GLY A 459 -18.86 2.29 19.15
N ARG A 460 -19.48 1.93 20.28
CA ARG A 460 -19.23 0.69 21.05
C ARG A 460 -20.37 -0.34 20.97
N LEU A 461 -21.34 -0.17 20.07
CA LEU A 461 -22.48 -1.12 19.93
C LEU A 461 -22.03 -2.56 19.71
N LYS A 462 -20.97 -2.75 18.94
CA LYS A 462 -20.39 -4.06 18.66
C LYS A 462 -19.88 -4.77 19.91
N GLU A 463 -19.24 -4.03 20.81
CA GLU A 463 -18.74 -4.58 22.07
C GLU A 463 -19.90 -5.04 22.96
N ILE A 464 -20.98 -4.26 23.01
CA ILE A 464 -22.17 -4.61 23.79
C ILE A 464 -22.84 -5.88 23.25
N VAL A 465 -23.02 -5.99 21.92
CA VAL A 465 -23.65 -7.16 21.30
C VAL A 465 -22.80 -8.42 21.52
N LYS A 466 -21.48 -8.32 21.35
CA LYS A 466 -20.57 -9.45 21.58
C LYS A 466 -20.57 -9.89 23.05
N ALA A 467 -20.46 -8.94 23.97
CA ALA A 467 -20.50 -9.24 25.41
C ALA A 467 -21.82 -9.89 25.81
N TYR A 468 -22.95 -9.45 25.24
CA TYR A 468 -24.25 -10.04 25.51
C TYR A 468 -24.36 -11.48 24.99
N GLU A 469 -23.84 -11.76 23.79
CA GLU A 469 -23.83 -13.13 23.25
C GLU A 469 -22.94 -14.08 24.06
N GLU A 470 -21.86 -13.58 24.65
CA GLU A 470 -20.99 -14.34 25.57
C GLU A 470 -21.69 -14.55 26.92
N PHE A 471 -22.28 -13.49 27.48
CA PHE A 471 -23.02 -13.53 28.76
C PHE A 471 -24.16 -14.55 28.74
N VAL A 472 -24.96 -14.58 27.66
CA VAL A 472 -26.08 -15.52 27.54
C VAL A 472 -25.61 -16.96 27.27
N LYS A 473 -24.38 -17.19 26.82
CA LYS A 473 -23.83 -18.55 26.62
C LYS A 473 -23.32 -19.19 27.91
N GLU A 474 -23.01 -18.41 28.93
CA GLU A 474 -22.48 -18.92 30.21
C GLU A 474 -23.60 -19.30 31.21
N GLU A 475 -24.86 -18.94 30.94
CA GLU A 475 -26.01 -19.21 31.81
C GLU A 475 -26.93 -20.37 31.35
N TRP A 476 -26.47 -21.27 30.47
CA TRP A 476 -27.22 -22.46 30.03
C TRP A 476 -26.46 -23.79 30.19
#